data_AF-A0AAU9WYK7-F1
#
_entry.id   AF-A0AAU9WYK7-F1
#
_cell.length_a   1.000
_cell.length_b   1.000
_cell.length_c   1.000
_cell.angle_alpha   90.00
_cell.angle_beta   90.00
_cell.angle_gamma   90.00
#
_symmetry.space_group_name_H-M   'P 1'
#
loop_
_entity.id
_entity.type
_entity.pdbx_description
1 polymer ?
#
loop_
_entity_poly.entity_id
_entity_poly.type
_entity_poly.pdbx_seq_one_letter_code
_entity_poly.pdbx_strand_id
1 'polypeptide(L)'
;MFSAKTFTVLILLMLFCLTSDCDAWRRRRRRRAPPPCPVKNCDITLWSYWSYCSTDQCGQQGSQSRSRTVVSEPSCGGTECPDNLSETRQCSGSKAVDCKLSHWSEWSGCTTVCGVLGTQSSVRHRITIEQCGGTCSSSLIKTRSCQQTGFDCHLSSWSEWGPCTTMCGVGGRQTSTRRRLITEQCGGTCPECPDNLFETRQCYGGNPVDCELSEWTSWSSCTTPCGASGTQSSSRHRVLTEKCGGTCSSSLSRTRSCLQTV
;
A
#
# COMPACT_ATOMS: atom_id res chain seq x y z
N MET A 1 87.13 -69.33 -11.81
CA MET A 1 87.32 -69.97 -10.49
C MET A 1 87.87 -68.92 -9.53
N PHE A 2 87.00 -68.28 -8.75
CA PHE A 2 87.46 -67.50 -7.59
C PHE A 2 87.72 -68.49 -6.45
N SER A 3 88.89 -68.42 -5.82
CA SER A 3 89.31 -69.36 -4.78
C SER A 3 88.36 -69.29 -3.58
N ALA A 4 88.08 -70.42 -2.93
CA ALA A 4 87.23 -70.48 -1.73
C ALA A 4 87.66 -69.48 -0.63
N LYS A 5 88.94 -69.10 -0.62
CA LYS A 5 89.50 -68.09 0.29
C LYS A 5 89.06 -66.64 0.00
N THR A 6 88.75 -66.29 -1.25
CA THR A 6 88.26 -64.94 -1.58
C THR A 6 86.77 -64.78 -1.26
N PHE A 7 86.01 -65.87 -1.33
CA PHE A 7 84.58 -65.86 -0.99
C PHE A 7 84.35 -65.70 0.51
N THR A 8 85.16 -66.35 1.35
CA THR A 8 85.07 -66.21 2.81
C THR A 8 85.48 -64.82 3.29
N VAL A 9 86.48 -64.18 2.68
CA VAL A 9 86.88 -62.80 3.01
C VAL A 9 85.78 -61.80 2.63
N LEU A 10 85.11 -61.97 1.49
CA LEU A 10 83.98 -61.12 1.09
C LEU A 10 82.77 -61.28 2.01
N ILE A 11 82.48 -62.51 2.45
CA ILE A 11 81.40 -62.78 3.42
C ILE A 11 81.73 -62.14 4.78
N LEU A 12 82.98 -62.24 5.25
CA LEU A 12 83.39 -61.62 6.52
C LEU A 12 83.37 -60.08 6.44
N LEU A 13 83.77 -59.49 5.32
CA LEU A 13 83.68 -58.03 5.10
C LEU A 13 82.22 -57.55 5.05
N MET A 14 81.33 -58.28 4.37
CA MET A 14 79.89 -57.97 4.35
C MET A 14 79.25 -58.07 5.74
N LEU A 15 79.59 -59.11 6.50
CA LEU A 15 79.11 -59.27 7.88
C LEU A 15 79.62 -58.15 8.79
N PHE A 16 80.87 -57.70 8.63
CA PHE A 16 81.44 -56.59 9.40
C PHE A 16 80.82 -55.22 9.03
N CYS A 17 80.52 -54.98 7.76
CA CYS A 17 79.77 -53.78 7.34
C CYS A 17 78.36 -53.76 7.97
N LEU A 18 77.64 -54.88 7.91
CA LEU A 18 76.26 -55.01 8.44
C LEU A 18 76.18 -54.82 9.97
N THR A 19 77.19 -55.25 10.73
CA THR A 19 77.22 -55.04 12.19
C THR A 19 77.57 -53.59 12.55
N SER A 20 78.50 -52.95 11.81
CA SER A 20 78.89 -51.56 12.07
C SER A 20 77.76 -50.55 11.81
N ASP A 21 76.96 -50.78 10.76
CA ASP A 21 75.82 -49.92 10.42
C ASP A 21 74.68 -50.06 11.45
N CYS A 22 74.44 -51.26 11.97
CA CYS A 22 73.48 -51.50 13.04
C CYS A 22 73.85 -50.77 14.34
N ASP A 23 75.13 -50.79 14.74
CA ASP A 23 75.60 -50.11 15.94
C ASP A 23 75.66 -48.59 15.77
N ALA A 24 76.01 -48.10 14.59
CA ALA A 24 75.92 -46.68 14.25
C ALA A 24 74.46 -46.20 14.27
N TRP A 25 73.52 -47.01 13.78
CA TRP A 25 72.08 -46.71 13.78
C TRP A 25 71.47 -46.78 15.18
N ARG A 26 71.85 -47.75 16.02
CA ARG A 26 71.46 -47.83 17.45
C ARG A 26 71.99 -46.63 18.24
N ARG A 27 73.24 -46.20 18.00
CA ARG A 27 73.81 -44.98 18.62
C ARG A 27 73.11 -43.70 18.16
N ARG A 28 72.67 -43.60 16.90
CA ARG A 28 71.86 -42.47 16.39
C ARG A 28 70.47 -42.41 17.00
N ARG A 29 69.79 -43.55 17.22
CA ARG A 29 68.46 -43.58 17.86
C ARG A 29 68.47 -43.19 19.33
N ARG A 30 69.51 -43.56 20.10
CA ARG A 30 69.61 -43.17 21.52
C ARG A 30 69.86 -41.67 21.75
N ARG A 31 70.25 -40.90 20.73
CA ARG A 31 70.53 -39.45 20.84
C ARG A 31 69.37 -38.54 20.44
N ARG A 32 68.25 -39.09 19.96
CA ARG A 32 67.07 -38.27 19.64
C ARG A 32 66.11 -38.36 20.81
N ALA A 33 66.26 -37.43 21.76
CA ALA A 33 65.20 -37.13 22.69
C ALA A 33 63.92 -36.80 21.89
N PRO A 34 62.74 -37.27 22.31
CA PRO A 34 61.49 -36.80 21.75
C PRO A 34 61.47 -35.26 21.78
N PRO A 35 60.91 -34.60 20.75
CA PRO A 35 60.75 -33.15 20.80
C PRO A 35 60.01 -32.78 22.10
N PRO A 36 60.42 -31.71 22.80
CA PRO A 36 59.75 -31.27 24.01
C PRO A 36 58.28 -31.04 23.70
N CYS A 37 57.39 -31.57 24.53
CA CYS A 37 55.97 -31.41 24.30
C CYS A 37 55.59 -29.92 24.45
N PRO A 38 54.78 -29.37 23.54
CA PRO A 38 54.43 -27.96 23.56
C PRO A 38 53.59 -27.68 24.82
N VAL A 39 54.03 -26.70 25.62
CA VAL A 39 53.25 -26.21 26.76
C VAL A 39 51.92 -25.68 26.24
N LYS A 40 50.82 -26.27 26.70
CA LYS A 40 49.47 -25.79 26.37
C LYS A 40 48.79 -25.36 27.66
N ASN A 41 48.39 -24.11 27.71
CA ASN A 41 47.59 -23.58 28.81
C ASN A 41 46.13 -24.01 28.66
N CYS A 42 45.41 -24.03 29.77
CA CYS A 42 43.97 -24.19 29.74
C CYS A 42 43.31 -23.09 28.90
N ASP A 43 42.33 -23.48 28.08
CA ASP A 43 41.49 -22.56 27.33
C ASP A 43 40.03 -22.75 27.74
N ILE A 44 39.31 -21.66 27.98
CA ILE A 44 37.94 -21.64 28.51
C ILE A 44 37.05 -20.75 27.66
N THR A 45 35.75 -21.04 27.63
CA THR A 45 34.78 -20.19 26.93
C THR A 45 34.56 -18.88 27.66
N LEU A 46 33.99 -17.91 26.93
CA LEU A 46 33.30 -16.79 27.57
C LEU A 46 32.15 -17.31 28.45
N TRP A 47 31.77 -16.49 29.44
CA TRP A 47 30.58 -16.73 30.23
C TRP A 47 29.32 -16.74 29.36
N SER A 48 28.41 -17.66 29.66
CA SER A 48 27.05 -17.60 29.15
C SER A 48 26.34 -16.33 29.60
N TYR A 49 25.24 -16.00 28.93
CA TYR A 49 24.26 -15.09 29.50
C TYR A 49 23.72 -15.65 30.83
N TRP A 50 23.28 -14.76 31.71
CA TRP A 50 22.60 -15.14 32.95
C TRP A 50 21.27 -15.83 32.65
N SER A 51 20.94 -16.86 33.44
CA SER A 51 19.63 -17.49 33.41
C SER A 51 18.52 -16.49 33.78
N TYR A 52 17.27 -16.82 33.45
CA TYR A 52 16.14 -16.12 34.03
C TYR A 52 16.18 -16.20 35.56
N CYS A 53 15.61 -15.20 36.22
CA CYS A 53 15.53 -15.18 37.67
C CYS A 53 14.65 -16.34 38.14
N SER A 54 15.07 -17.06 39.18
CA SER A 54 14.34 -18.22 39.72
C SER A 54 12.98 -17.88 40.34
N THR A 55 12.66 -16.60 40.50
CA THR A 55 11.35 -16.15 40.98
C THR A 55 10.55 -15.58 39.82
N ASP A 56 9.31 -16.05 39.72
CA ASP A 56 8.24 -15.50 38.88
C ASP A 56 7.42 -14.44 39.61
N GLN A 57 7.66 -14.27 40.92
CA GLN A 57 6.98 -13.33 41.80
C GLN A 57 7.74 -12.01 41.93
N CYS A 58 6.97 -10.94 42.03
CA CYS A 58 7.41 -9.61 41.65
C CYS A 58 7.87 -8.84 42.89
N GLY A 59 9.11 -8.33 42.86
CA GLY A 59 9.76 -7.75 44.04
C GLY A 59 10.32 -8.75 45.05
N GLN A 60 10.16 -10.06 44.81
CA GLN A 60 10.83 -11.11 45.57
C GLN A 60 12.27 -11.28 45.08
N GLN A 61 13.17 -11.71 45.98
CA GLN A 61 14.52 -12.06 45.61
C GLN A 61 14.52 -13.49 45.03
N GLY A 62 15.12 -13.65 43.85
CA GLY A 62 15.46 -14.92 43.26
C GLY A 62 16.97 -15.03 43.04
N SER A 63 17.38 -16.11 42.39
CA SER A 63 18.76 -16.33 41.96
C SER A 63 18.81 -16.57 40.47
N GLN A 64 19.89 -16.12 39.83
CA GLN A 64 20.22 -16.41 38.45
C GLN A 64 21.64 -16.95 38.39
N SER A 65 21.88 -17.90 37.49
CA SER A 65 23.20 -18.53 37.31
C SER A 65 23.70 -18.37 35.89
N ARG A 66 25.02 -18.43 35.72
CA ARG A 66 25.70 -18.50 34.43
C ARG A 66 26.83 -19.52 34.50
N SER A 67 27.24 -20.04 33.35
CA SER A 67 28.30 -21.03 33.25
C SER A 67 29.26 -20.73 32.11
N ARG A 68 30.46 -21.31 32.20
CA ARG A 68 31.48 -21.37 31.15
C ARG A 68 32.09 -22.75 31.15
N THR A 69 32.69 -23.18 30.04
CA THR A 69 33.24 -24.53 29.92
C THR A 69 34.72 -24.48 29.56
N VAL A 70 35.43 -25.56 29.91
CA VAL A 70 36.81 -25.79 29.49
C VAL A 70 36.78 -26.27 28.03
N VAL A 71 37.43 -25.50 27.15
CA VAL A 71 37.58 -25.82 25.72
C VAL A 71 38.77 -26.76 25.53
N SER A 72 39.85 -26.54 26.28
CA SER A 72 40.96 -27.47 26.28
C SER A 72 41.73 -27.50 27.59
N GLU A 73 42.04 -28.71 28.02
CA GLU A 73 42.82 -28.98 29.22
C GLU A 73 44.30 -28.58 29.08
N PRO A 74 44.94 -28.16 30.17
CA PRO A 74 46.36 -27.85 30.19
C PRO A 74 47.21 -29.11 30.00
N SER A 75 48.38 -28.96 29.39
CA SER A 75 49.36 -30.05 29.25
C SER A 75 50.79 -29.52 29.34
N CYS A 76 51.72 -30.42 29.73
CA CYS A 76 53.15 -30.15 29.78
C CYS A 76 53.54 -28.95 30.67
N GLY A 77 52.90 -28.82 31.84
CA GLY A 77 53.17 -27.75 32.80
C GLY A 77 52.50 -26.41 32.48
N GLY A 78 51.52 -26.40 31.56
CA GLY A 78 50.67 -25.24 31.33
C GLY A 78 49.78 -24.90 32.52
N THR A 79 49.24 -23.68 32.53
CA THR A 79 48.42 -23.16 33.65
C THR A 79 47.10 -23.90 33.79
N GLU A 80 46.75 -24.30 35.02
CA GLU A 80 45.49 -24.97 35.34
C GLU A 80 44.25 -24.10 35.07
N CYS A 81 43.13 -24.75 34.79
CA CYS A 81 41.85 -24.08 34.58
C CYS A 81 41.31 -23.52 35.91
N PRO A 82 40.57 -22.40 35.90
CA PRO A 82 39.87 -21.93 37.09
C PRO A 82 38.75 -22.91 37.52
N ASP A 83 38.63 -23.19 38.82
CA ASP A 83 37.59 -24.07 39.36
C ASP A 83 36.17 -23.50 39.24
N ASN A 84 36.04 -22.18 39.12
CA ASN A 84 34.76 -21.50 39.02
C ASN A 84 34.23 -21.51 37.57
N LEU A 85 33.62 -22.62 37.20
CA LEU A 85 32.92 -22.81 35.92
C LEU A 85 31.45 -22.38 35.97
N SER A 86 30.91 -22.12 37.16
CA SER A 86 29.57 -21.58 37.37
C SER A 86 29.58 -20.44 38.39
N GLU A 87 28.66 -19.50 38.22
CA GLU A 87 28.45 -18.39 39.14
C GLU A 87 26.96 -18.15 39.32
N THR A 88 26.55 -17.84 40.56
CA THR A 88 25.17 -17.49 40.91
C THR A 88 25.14 -16.12 41.57
N ARG A 89 24.16 -15.30 41.21
CA ARG A 89 23.91 -14.01 41.88
C ARG A 89 22.44 -13.82 42.20
N GLN A 90 22.15 -12.94 43.14
CA GLN A 90 20.80 -12.50 43.43
C GLN A 90 20.21 -11.71 42.26
N CYS A 91 18.91 -11.88 42.06
CA CYS A 91 18.09 -11.08 41.17
C CYS A 91 16.80 -10.69 41.88
N SER A 92 16.17 -9.62 41.44
CA SER A 92 14.81 -9.27 41.85
C SER A 92 13.86 -9.63 40.72
N GLY A 93 12.71 -10.22 41.06
CA GLY A 93 11.63 -10.42 40.09
C GLY A 93 11.20 -9.09 39.46
N SER A 94 10.71 -9.13 38.22
CA SER A 94 10.23 -7.94 37.50
C SER A 94 9.19 -7.17 38.33
N LYS A 95 9.11 -5.85 38.16
CA LYS A 95 8.11 -5.03 38.86
C LYS A 95 6.69 -5.39 38.39
N ALA A 96 5.71 -5.23 39.27
CA ALA A 96 4.30 -5.27 38.89
C ALA A 96 4.03 -4.21 37.81
N VAL A 97 3.39 -4.63 36.72
CA VAL A 97 3.00 -3.73 35.63
C VAL A 97 1.49 -3.83 35.49
N ASP A 98 0.80 -2.75 35.83
CA ASP A 98 -0.63 -2.63 35.60
C ASP A 98 -0.94 -2.65 34.11
N CYS A 99 -2.16 -3.06 33.78
CA CYS A 99 -2.60 -3.05 32.39
C CYS A 99 -2.67 -1.61 31.85
N LYS A 100 -2.55 -1.48 30.53
CA LYS A 100 -2.85 -0.23 29.82
C LYS A 100 -4.12 -0.42 29.01
N LEU A 101 -5.07 0.49 29.17
CA LEU A 101 -6.33 0.49 28.43
C LEU A 101 -6.29 1.53 27.31
N SER A 102 -6.98 1.26 26.21
CA SER A 102 -7.21 2.24 25.17
C SER A 102 -8.11 3.37 25.65
N HIS A 103 -8.14 4.46 24.88
CA HIS A 103 -9.24 5.40 24.96
C HIS A 103 -10.57 4.69 24.66
N TRP A 104 -11.65 5.27 25.19
CA TRP A 104 -13.01 4.85 24.85
C TRP A 104 -13.30 5.12 23.37
N SER A 105 -14.00 4.21 22.73
CA SER A 105 -14.54 4.43 21.39
C SER A 105 -15.57 5.57 21.40
N GLU A 106 -15.84 6.10 20.22
CA GLU A 106 -17.07 6.84 19.97
C GLU A 106 -18.30 6.01 20.40
N TRP A 107 -19.37 6.70 20.78
CA TRP A 107 -20.62 6.05 21.18
C TRP A 107 -21.25 5.35 19.98
N SER A 108 -21.75 4.13 20.21
CA SER A 108 -22.51 3.39 19.21
C SER A 108 -23.77 4.16 18.77
N GLY A 109 -24.38 3.73 17.67
CA GLY A 109 -25.76 4.11 17.35
C GLY A 109 -26.70 3.80 18.53
N CYS A 110 -27.75 4.59 18.67
CA CYS A 110 -28.79 4.34 19.67
C CYS A 110 -29.53 3.05 19.31
N THR A 111 -29.72 2.14 20.27
CA THR A 111 -30.38 0.84 20.00
C THR A 111 -31.80 0.97 19.47
N THR A 112 -32.50 2.03 19.88
CA THR A 112 -33.86 2.32 19.42
C THR A 112 -33.82 3.43 18.40
N VAL A 113 -34.67 3.28 17.39
CA VAL A 113 -34.71 4.19 16.26
C VAL A 113 -35.49 5.44 16.65
N CYS A 114 -36.69 5.33 17.27
CA CYS A 114 -37.57 6.48 17.53
C CYS A 114 -38.44 6.37 18.79
N GLY A 115 -38.66 7.50 19.47
CA GLY A 115 -39.74 7.70 20.47
C GLY A 115 -39.59 7.00 21.83
N VAL A 116 -38.66 6.05 21.95
CA VAL A 116 -38.39 5.30 23.17
C VAL A 116 -36.93 5.46 23.58
N LEU A 117 -36.68 5.48 24.89
CA LEU A 117 -35.33 5.49 25.46
C LEU A 117 -34.53 4.29 24.94
N GLY A 118 -33.48 4.58 24.19
CA GLY A 118 -32.50 3.60 23.74
C GLY A 118 -31.27 3.60 24.63
N THR A 119 -30.33 2.73 24.31
CA THR A 119 -29.01 2.68 24.96
C THR A 119 -27.92 2.80 23.90
N GLN A 120 -26.87 3.54 24.21
CA GLN A 120 -25.61 3.53 23.46
C GLN A 120 -24.52 2.89 24.31
N SER A 121 -23.59 2.20 23.67
CA SER A 121 -22.41 1.64 24.30
C SER A 121 -21.13 2.29 23.75
N SER A 122 -20.12 2.38 24.60
CA SER A 122 -18.77 2.78 24.21
C SER A 122 -17.82 1.73 24.77
N VAL A 123 -16.85 1.32 23.96
CA VAL A 123 -15.98 0.17 24.23
C VAL A 123 -14.52 0.63 24.26
N ARG A 124 -13.73 0.04 25.15
CA ARG A 124 -12.27 0.17 25.17
C ARG A 124 -11.65 -1.22 25.28
N HIS A 125 -10.41 -1.36 24.82
CA HIS A 125 -9.69 -2.62 24.87
C HIS A 125 -8.40 -2.50 25.70
N ARG A 126 -7.82 -3.65 26.04
CA ARG A 126 -6.53 -3.73 26.71
C ARG A 126 -5.44 -3.61 25.65
N ILE A 127 -4.58 -2.60 25.79
CA ILE A 127 -3.38 -2.40 24.96
C ILE A 127 -2.24 -3.27 25.49
N THR A 128 -2.10 -3.33 26.81
CA THR A 128 -1.09 -4.15 27.47
C THR A 128 -1.75 -4.91 28.59
N ILE A 129 -1.52 -6.21 28.64
CA ILE A 129 -1.97 -7.05 29.76
C ILE A 129 -1.14 -6.73 30.99
N GLU A 130 -1.79 -6.83 32.14
CA GLU A 130 -1.14 -6.82 33.44
C GLU A 130 -0.07 -7.91 33.51
N GLN A 131 1.04 -7.59 34.14
CA GLN A 131 2.11 -8.54 34.42
C GLN A 131 2.42 -8.50 35.90
N CYS A 132 2.86 -9.65 36.41
CA CYS A 132 3.56 -9.65 37.68
C CYS A 132 2.70 -9.18 38.87
N GLY A 133 1.41 -9.56 38.89
CA GLY A 133 0.45 -9.13 39.92
C GLY A 133 -0.11 -7.72 39.74
N GLY A 134 0.14 -7.08 38.59
CA GLY A 134 -0.50 -5.83 38.22
C GLY A 134 -2.02 -5.94 38.16
N THR A 135 -2.69 -4.81 38.32
CA THR A 135 -4.14 -4.71 38.32
C THR A 135 -4.67 -4.20 36.99
N CYS A 136 -5.94 -4.49 36.71
CA CYS A 136 -6.62 -3.95 35.56
C CYS A 136 -8.10 -3.74 35.80
N SER A 137 -8.65 -2.66 35.26
CA SER A 137 -10.10 -2.46 35.24
C SER A 137 -10.77 -3.51 34.34
N SER A 138 -11.80 -4.16 34.88
CA SER A 138 -12.66 -5.10 34.15
C SER A 138 -13.71 -4.40 33.28
N SER A 139 -13.97 -3.11 33.52
CA SER A 139 -14.97 -2.33 32.79
C SER A 139 -14.43 -1.94 31.41
N LEU A 140 -14.70 -2.79 30.42
CA LEU A 140 -14.33 -2.58 29.02
C LEU A 140 -15.47 -1.98 28.19
N ILE A 141 -16.68 -1.95 28.74
CA ILE A 141 -17.88 -1.42 28.10
C ILE A 141 -18.57 -0.48 29.10
N LYS A 142 -18.99 0.69 28.62
CA LYS A 142 -19.89 1.58 29.36
C LYS A 142 -21.12 1.87 28.52
N THR A 143 -22.25 2.05 29.19
CA THR A 143 -23.54 2.32 28.54
C THR A 143 -24.12 3.64 29.02
N ARG A 144 -24.93 4.28 28.18
CA ARG A 144 -25.74 5.46 28.53
C ARG A 144 -27.08 5.42 27.80
N SER A 145 -28.07 6.10 28.36
CA SER A 145 -29.36 6.30 27.70
C SER A 145 -29.23 7.29 26.55
N CYS A 146 -29.99 7.07 25.48
CA CYS A 146 -30.11 7.96 24.33
C CYS A 146 -31.59 8.09 23.94
N GLN A 147 -31.95 9.23 23.37
CA GLN A 147 -33.25 9.46 22.78
C GLN A 147 -33.04 10.13 21.42
N GLN A 148 -33.48 9.48 20.34
CA GLN A 148 -33.45 10.09 19.02
C GLN A 148 -34.64 11.05 18.89
N THR A 149 -34.35 12.29 18.53
CA THR A 149 -35.34 13.29 18.16
C THR A 149 -35.63 13.20 16.67
N GLY A 150 -36.89 13.43 16.29
CA GLY A 150 -37.28 13.47 14.88
C GLY A 150 -36.61 14.61 14.14
N PHE A 151 -36.26 14.35 12.88
CA PHE A 151 -35.81 15.37 11.95
C PHE A 151 -36.43 15.13 10.58
N ASP A 152 -36.74 16.24 9.92
CA ASP A 152 -37.36 16.26 8.59
C ASP A 152 -36.37 15.81 7.52
N CYS A 153 -36.90 15.42 6.36
CA CYS A 153 -36.05 15.07 5.23
C CYS A 153 -35.26 16.30 4.74
N HIS A 154 -34.06 16.06 4.22
CA HIS A 154 -33.28 17.10 3.56
C HIS A 154 -33.26 16.84 2.05
N LEU A 155 -33.71 17.82 1.27
CA LEU A 155 -33.71 17.77 -0.20
C LEU A 155 -32.43 18.40 -0.75
N SER A 156 -32.01 17.99 -1.94
CA SER A 156 -30.92 18.65 -2.66
C SER A 156 -31.36 20.03 -3.15
N SER A 157 -30.37 20.84 -3.54
CA SER A 157 -30.65 21.96 -4.44
C SER A 157 -31.32 21.45 -5.72
N TRP A 158 -32.08 22.33 -6.36
CA TRP A 158 -32.58 22.11 -7.70
C TRP A 158 -31.44 21.92 -8.68
N SER A 159 -31.64 21.05 -9.67
CA SER A 159 -30.72 20.91 -10.80
C SER A 159 -30.75 22.17 -11.65
N GLU A 160 -29.72 22.32 -12.48
CA GLU A 160 -29.83 23.23 -13.63
C GLU A 160 -31.06 22.89 -14.46
N TRP A 161 -31.63 23.90 -15.10
CA TRP A 161 -32.80 23.73 -15.96
C TRP A 161 -32.42 22.92 -17.20
N GLY A 162 -33.22 21.89 -17.50
CA GLY A 162 -33.07 21.12 -18.73
C GLY A 162 -33.26 21.96 -20.00
N PRO A 163 -32.96 21.41 -21.18
CA PRO A 163 -33.19 22.10 -22.45
C PRO A 163 -34.67 22.43 -22.64
N CYS A 164 -34.95 23.52 -23.37
CA CYS A 164 -36.32 23.87 -23.72
C CYS A 164 -36.92 22.76 -24.60
N THR A 165 -38.11 22.27 -24.26
CA THR A 165 -38.78 21.20 -25.06
C THR A 165 -39.02 21.62 -26.50
N THR A 166 -39.13 22.91 -26.74
CA THR A 166 -39.32 23.50 -28.07
C THR A 166 -38.04 24.18 -28.51
N MET A 167 -37.55 23.81 -29.69
CA MET A 167 -36.34 24.41 -30.27
C MET A 167 -36.59 25.82 -30.79
N CYS A 168 -37.82 26.15 -31.21
CA CYS A 168 -38.15 27.39 -31.90
C CYS A 168 -39.53 27.93 -31.48
N GLY A 169 -39.62 29.22 -31.17
CA GLY A 169 -40.90 29.87 -30.83
C GLY A 169 -41.34 29.75 -29.37
N VAL A 170 -42.62 30.07 -29.12
CA VAL A 170 -43.21 30.14 -27.77
C VAL A 170 -43.87 28.81 -27.36
N GLY A 171 -44.01 28.58 -26.06
CA GLY A 171 -44.73 27.41 -25.54
C GLY A 171 -43.82 26.23 -25.15
N GLY A 172 -42.50 26.43 -25.16
CA GLY A 172 -41.57 25.47 -24.59
C GLY A 172 -41.67 25.38 -23.07
N ARG A 173 -41.25 24.24 -22.52
CA ARG A 173 -41.11 24.03 -21.08
C ARG A 173 -39.70 23.54 -20.77
N GLN A 174 -39.20 23.90 -19.59
CA GLN A 174 -38.01 23.30 -19.01
C GLN A 174 -38.39 22.65 -17.69
N THR A 175 -37.70 21.56 -17.36
CA THR A 175 -37.88 20.86 -16.09
C THR A 175 -36.58 20.95 -15.29
N SER A 176 -36.71 21.24 -14.00
CA SER A 176 -35.65 21.08 -13.01
C SER A 176 -36.07 20.01 -12.02
N THR A 177 -35.08 19.26 -11.51
CA THR A 177 -35.31 18.14 -10.59
C THR A 177 -34.45 18.30 -9.35
N ARG A 178 -34.96 17.83 -8.22
CA ARG A 178 -34.17 17.67 -6.99
C ARG A 178 -34.45 16.30 -6.41
N ARG A 179 -33.55 15.83 -5.55
CA ARG A 179 -33.66 14.51 -4.92
C ARG A 179 -33.62 14.63 -3.41
N ARG A 180 -34.14 13.60 -2.73
CA ARG A 180 -33.97 13.45 -1.29
C ARG A 180 -32.52 13.05 -0.98
N LEU A 181 -31.83 13.83 -0.16
CA LEU A 181 -30.48 13.55 0.32
C LEU A 181 -30.51 12.79 1.63
N ILE A 182 -31.43 13.15 2.52
CA ILE A 182 -31.61 12.53 3.83
C ILE A 182 -33.09 12.20 3.98
N THR A 183 -33.40 10.96 4.36
CA THR A 183 -34.75 10.53 4.71
C THR A 183 -35.13 11.04 6.09
N GLU A 184 -36.38 11.44 6.22
CA GLU A 184 -37.03 11.74 7.48
C GLU A 184 -36.88 10.59 8.48
N GLN A 185 -36.76 10.96 9.75
CA GLN A 185 -36.54 10.02 10.85
C GLN A 185 -37.42 10.42 12.03
N CYS A 186 -38.01 9.43 12.71
CA CYS A 186 -38.79 9.61 13.93
C CYS A 186 -39.93 10.62 13.87
N GLY A 187 -40.82 10.44 12.90
CA GLY A 187 -41.98 11.31 12.74
C GLY A 187 -41.65 12.65 12.07
N GLY A 188 -40.42 12.81 11.58
CA GLY A 188 -40.09 13.88 10.65
C GLY A 188 -41.00 13.84 9.42
N THR A 189 -41.24 15.01 8.87
CA THR A 189 -42.05 15.19 7.67
C THR A 189 -41.15 15.27 6.44
N CYS A 190 -41.72 14.89 5.31
CA CYS A 190 -41.13 15.19 4.02
C CYS A 190 -42.25 15.61 3.07
N PRO A 191 -42.01 16.59 2.18
CA PRO A 191 -42.98 16.93 1.15
C PRO A 191 -43.36 15.67 0.37
N GLU A 192 -44.66 15.45 0.16
CA GLU A 192 -45.17 14.26 -0.53
C GLU A 192 -44.61 14.18 -1.96
N CYS A 193 -44.16 12.98 -2.33
CA CYS A 193 -43.76 12.66 -3.69
C CYS A 193 -45.02 12.36 -4.51
N PRO A 194 -45.18 12.92 -5.72
CA PRO A 194 -44.12 13.41 -6.61
C PRO A 194 -44.00 14.94 -6.77
N ASP A 195 -44.95 15.71 -6.25
CA ASP A 195 -45.12 17.13 -6.65
C ASP A 195 -43.96 18.04 -6.21
N ASN A 196 -43.17 17.64 -5.23
CA ASN A 196 -42.08 18.44 -4.68
C ASN A 196 -40.67 18.05 -5.18
N LEU A 197 -40.56 17.14 -6.16
CA LEU A 197 -39.28 16.73 -6.75
C LEU A 197 -39.06 17.25 -8.18
N PHE A 198 -40.12 17.71 -8.83
CA PHE A 198 -40.10 18.20 -10.21
C PHE A 198 -40.68 19.61 -10.25
N GLU A 199 -39.95 20.53 -10.86
CA GLU A 199 -40.44 21.88 -11.13
C GLU A 199 -40.42 22.12 -12.63
N THR A 200 -41.49 22.72 -13.16
CA THR A 200 -41.61 23.04 -14.59
C THR A 200 -41.83 24.52 -14.79
N ARG A 201 -41.05 25.14 -15.68
CA ARG A 201 -41.21 26.54 -16.07
C ARG A 201 -41.36 26.71 -17.57
N GLN A 202 -41.89 27.86 -17.99
CA GLN A 202 -41.96 28.22 -19.40
C GLN A 202 -40.58 28.65 -19.92
N CYS A 203 -40.31 28.34 -21.19
CA CYS A 203 -39.15 28.81 -21.93
C CYS A 203 -39.55 29.19 -23.35
N TYR A 204 -38.72 30.02 -23.96
CA TYR A 204 -38.84 30.41 -25.35
C TYR A 204 -37.67 29.78 -26.12
N GLY A 205 -37.99 29.15 -27.26
CA GLY A 205 -36.98 28.60 -28.16
C GLY A 205 -36.23 29.70 -28.91
N GLY A 206 -35.42 29.30 -29.89
CA GLY A 206 -34.74 30.23 -30.78
C GLY A 206 -35.72 31.10 -31.58
N ASN A 207 -35.28 32.31 -31.90
CA ASN A 207 -35.98 33.20 -32.82
C ASN A 207 -35.82 32.71 -34.27
N PRO A 208 -36.75 33.06 -35.18
CA PRO A 208 -36.55 32.85 -36.60
C PRO A 208 -35.24 33.49 -37.07
N VAL A 209 -34.43 32.71 -37.78
CA VAL A 209 -33.19 33.18 -38.41
C VAL A 209 -33.33 32.95 -39.89
N ASP A 210 -33.40 34.05 -40.65
CA ASP A 210 -33.42 34.02 -42.11
C ASP A 210 -32.08 33.51 -42.66
N CYS A 211 -32.09 33.01 -43.89
CA CYS A 211 -30.84 32.61 -44.54
C CYS A 211 -29.97 33.83 -44.88
N GLU A 212 -28.67 33.60 -44.92
CA GLU A 212 -27.70 34.54 -45.48
C GLU A 212 -27.17 33.95 -46.78
N LEU A 213 -27.19 34.75 -47.86
CA LEU A 213 -26.73 34.34 -49.18
C LEU A 213 -25.39 34.98 -49.47
N SER A 214 -24.50 34.24 -50.12
CA SER A 214 -23.22 34.79 -50.58
C SER A 214 -23.45 35.89 -51.61
N GLU A 215 -22.44 36.71 -51.80
CA GLU A 215 -22.36 37.57 -52.97
C GLU A 215 -22.48 36.74 -54.26
N TRP A 216 -23.00 37.37 -55.31
CA TRP A 216 -23.09 36.76 -56.63
C TRP A 216 -21.70 36.59 -57.22
N THR A 217 -21.44 35.42 -57.83
CA THR A 217 -20.23 35.22 -58.61
C THR A 217 -20.19 36.15 -59.82
N SER A 218 -18.99 36.47 -60.28
CA SER A 218 -18.79 37.17 -61.55
C SER A 218 -19.51 36.44 -62.68
N TRP A 219 -20.05 37.19 -63.64
CA TRP A 219 -20.73 36.62 -64.80
C TRP A 219 -19.82 35.68 -65.59
N SER A 220 -20.34 34.52 -65.97
CA SER A 220 -19.66 33.60 -66.87
C SER A 220 -19.47 34.20 -68.27
N SER A 221 -18.53 33.64 -69.03
CA SER A 221 -18.36 33.97 -70.45
C SER A 221 -19.64 33.72 -71.23
N CYS A 222 -19.84 34.52 -72.29
CA CYS A 222 -21.00 34.36 -73.16
C CYS A 222 -20.96 32.96 -73.80
N THR A 223 -22.10 32.24 -73.78
CA THR A 223 -22.17 30.86 -74.29
C THR A 223 -21.90 30.72 -75.77
N THR A 224 -22.04 31.79 -76.56
CA THR A 224 -21.87 31.78 -78.01
C THR A 224 -20.76 32.76 -78.41
N PRO A 225 -19.73 32.31 -79.15
CA PRO A 225 -18.74 33.21 -79.74
C PRO A 225 -19.33 33.95 -80.96
N CYS A 226 -18.91 35.21 -81.17
CA CYS A 226 -19.08 36.00 -82.40
C CYS A 226 -20.52 36.45 -82.75
N GLY A 227 -20.99 37.54 -82.15
CA GLY A 227 -22.17 38.31 -82.63
C GLY A 227 -23.55 37.68 -82.48
N ALA A 228 -23.65 36.40 -82.09
CA ALA A 228 -24.92 35.73 -81.78
C ALA A 228 -25.40 36.06 -80.36
N SER A 229 -26.72 36.02 -80.13
CA SER A 229 -27.30 36.20 -78.80
C SER A 229 -26.96 35.02 -77.90
N GLY A 230 -26.10 35.24 -76.90
CA GLY A 230 -25.74 34.24 -75.89
C GLY A 230 -26.35 34.56 -74.53
N THR A 231 -26.11 33.68 -73.56
CA THR A 231 -26.54 33.87 -72.17
C THR A 231 -25.32 33.82 -71.25
N GLN A 232 -25.24 34.73 -70.28
CA GLN A 232 -24.34 34.63 -69.14
C GLN A 232 -25.10 34.15 -67.92
N SER A 233 -24.42 33.41 -67.06
CA SER A 233 -24.94 32.93 -65.78
C SER A 233 -24.09 33.45 -64.63
N SER A 234 -24.73 33.69 -63.49
CA SER A 234 -24.12 34.02 -62.22
C SER A 234 -24.84 33.24 -61.13
N SER A 235 -24.08 32.74 -60.17
CA SER A 235 -24.56 31.88 -59.09
C SER A 235 -24.18 32.43 -57.72
N ARG A 236 -24.94 32.08 -56.71
CA ARG A 236 -24.64 32.31 -55.29
C ARG A 236 -25.03 31.09 -54.49
N HIS A 237 -24.52 30.96 -53.27
CA HIS A 237 -24.86 29.86 -52.37
C HIS A 237 -25.31 30.39 -51.01
N ARG A 238 -25.89 29.51 -50.19
CA ARG A 238 -26.30 29.85 -48.83
C ARG A 238 -25.08 29.78 -47.91
N VAL A 239 -24.80 30.90 -47.25
CA VAL A 239 -23.76 31.03 -46.21
C VAL A 239 -24.34 30.62 -44.86
N LEU A 240 -25.58 31.00 -44.58
CA LEU A 240 -26.34 30.57 -43.41
C LEU A 240 -27.68 29.98 -43.86
N THR A 241 -28.02 28.81 -43.37
CA THR A 241 -29.34 28.21 -43.60
C THR A 241 -30.36 28.74 -42.60
N GLU A 242 -31.58 28.93 -43.07
CA GLU A 242 -32.71 29.32 -42.26
C GLU A 242 -32.93 28.37 -41.06
N LYS A 243 -33.27 28.94 -39.90
CA LYS A 243 -33.65 28.20 -38.69
C LYS A 243 -34.92 28.78 -38.09
N CYS A 244 -35.65 27.96 -37.36
CA CYS A 244 -36.83 28.39 -36.60
C CYS A 244 -37.90 29.14 -37.44
N GLY A 245 -38.14 28.67 -38.67
CA GLY A 245 -39.15 29.25 -39.56
C GLY A 245 -38.69 30.53 -40.27
N GLY A 246 -37.39 30.83 -40.25
CA GLY A 246 -36.81 31.87 -41.09
C GLY A 246 -37.05 31.62 -42.58
N THR A 247 -36.97 32.68 -43.36
CA THR A 247 -37.22 32.69 -44.79
C THR A 247 -35.92 32.72 -45.58
N CYS A 248 -35.98 32.26 -46.82
CA CYS A 248 -34.85 32.38 -47.73
C CYS A 248 -35.29 32.54 -49.18
N SER A 249 -34.56 33.36 -49.93
CA SER A 249 -34.73 33.45 -51.37
C SER A 249 -34.37 32.11 -52.04
N SER A 250 -35.24 31.61 -52.90
CA SER A 250 -35.02 30.39 -53.67
C SER A 250 -34.10 30.59 -54.88
N SER A 251 -33.87 31.83 -55.31
CA SER A 251 -33.05 32.15 -56.48
C SER A 251 -31.56 32.12 -56.15
N LEU A 252 -30.93 30.99 -56.46
CA LEU A 252 -29.47 30.76 -56.30
C LEU A 252 -28.69 30.93 -57.61
N SER A 253 -29.40 31.03 -58.73
CA SER A 253 -28.81 31.29 -60.04
C SER A 253 -29.61 32.38 -60.76
N ARG A 254 -28.91 33.18 -61.57
CA ARG A 254 -29.51 34.15 -62.47
C ARG A 254 -28.81 34.14 -63.81
N THR A 255 -29.57 34.44 -64.85
CA THR A 255 -29.08 34.51 -66.23
C THR A 255 -29.41 35.86 -66.85
N ARG A 256 -28.58 36.30 -67.81
CA ARG A 256 -28.84 37.48 -68.62
C ARG A 256 -28.35 37.28 -70.04
N SER A 257 -28.96 37.97 -71.00
CA SER A 257 -28.51 37.95 -72.40
C SER A 257 -27.19 38.72 -72.57
N CYS A 258 -26.34 38.25 -73.46
CA CYS A 258 -25.09 38.90 -73.87
C CYS A 258 -24.95 38.93 -75.39
N LEU A 259 -24.28 39.97 -75.88
CA LEU A 259 -23.80 40.08 -77.24
C LEU A 259 -22.29 40.33 -77.17
N GLN A 260 -21.51 39.40 -77.70
CA GLN A 260 -20.07 39.55 -77.72
C GLN A 260 -19.70 40.39 -78.95
N THR A 261 -19.34 41.65 -78.71
CA THR A 261 -18.82 42.54 -79.75
C THR A 261 -17.45 42.03 -80.19
N VAL A 262 -17.27 41.91 -81.50
CA VAL A 262 -16.02 41.47 -82.16
C VAL A 262 -14.90 42.46 -81.90
#